data_AF-A0A7V4ALA9-F1
#
_entry.id   AF-A0A7V4ALA9-F1
#
_cell.length_a   1.000
_cell.length_b   1.000
_cell.length_c   1.000
_cell.angle_alpha   90.00
_cell.angle_beta   90.00
_cell.angle_gamma   90.00
#
_symmetry.space_group_name_H-M   'P 1'
#
loop_
_entity.id
_entity.type
_entity.pdbx_description
1 polymer ?
#
loop_
_entity_poly.entity_id
_entity_poly.type
_entity_poly.pdbx_seq_one_letter_code
_entity_poly.pdbx_strand_id
1 'polypeptide(L)' 'METLRIALLGGGTVGSAFYRLVQERLSDFHALGFSPRFLGVLVRDPAKPRPIPAELLRLEPPDLLEADV' A
#
# COMPACT_ATOMS: atom_id res chain seq x y z
N MET A 1 16.00 11.23 -0.35
CA MET A 1 14.60 10.87 0.00
C MET A 1 14.59 9.37 0.23
N GLU A 2 14.23 8.95 1.43
CA GLU A 2 14.23 7.54 1.85
C GLU A 2 12.94 6.86 1.37
N THR A 3 13.03 5.59 0.93
CA THR A 3 11.83 4.84 0.52
C THR A 3 11.18 4.23 1.76
N LEU A 4 9.91 4.54 1.99
CA LEU A 4 9.09 3.90 3.02
C LEU A 4 8.30 2.75 2.37
N ARG A 5 8.72 1.51 2.61
CA ARG A 5 8.13 0.30 2.02
C ARG A 5 6.96 -0.16 2.89
N ILE A 6 5.77 -0.25 2.28
CA ILE A 6 4.52 -0.53 3.00
C ILE A 6 3.94 -1.85 2.51
N ALA A 7 3.63 -2.77 3.43
CA ALA A 7 2.88 -3.98 3.15
C ALA A 7 1.48 -3.90 3.79
N LEU A 8 0.43 -3.93 2.98
CA LEU A 8 -0.94 -3.81 3.50
C LEU A 8 -1.61 -5.18 3.63
N LEU A 9 -1.92 -5.58 4.86
CA LEU A 9 -2.67 -6.81 5.15
C LEU A 9 -4.18 -6.53 5.18
N GLY A 10 -4.80 -6.48 4.01
CA GLY A 10 -6.24 -6.30 3.83
C GLY A 10 -6.60 -5.06 3.01
N GLY A 11 -7.24 -5.27 1.86
CA GLY A 11 -7.77 -4.22 0.97
C GLY A 11 -9.27 -3.97 1.13
N GLY A 12 -9.79 -3.95 2.36
CA GLY A 12 -11.20 -3.62 2.66
C GLY A 12 -11.45 -2.11 2.70
N THR A 13 -12.48 -1.66 3.41
CA THR A 13 -12.80 -0.23 3.58
C THR A 13 -11.62 0.57 4.14
N VAL A 14 -11.03 0.09 5.25
CA VAL A 14 -9.90 0.78 5.91
C VAL A 14 -8.65 0.75 5.04
N GLY A 15 -8.26 -0.43 4.53
CA GLY A 15 -7.07 -0.55 3.70
C GLY A 15 -7.13 0.28 2.42
N SER A 16 -8.30 0.33 1.77
CA SER A 16 -8.53 1.17 0.59
C SER A 16 -8.46 2.66 0.93
N ALA A 17 -9.04 3.08 2.05
CA ALA A 17 -8.95 4.47 2.51
C ALA A 17 -7.52 4.86 2.86
N PHE A 18 -6.76 3.96 3.51
CA PHE A 18 -5.35 4.16 3.82
C PHE A 18 -4.50 4.31 2.56
N TYR A 19 -4.62 3.38 1.60
CA TYR A 19 -3.93 3.47 0.31
C TYR A 19 -4.18 4.82 -0.35
N ARG A 20 -5.45 5.22 -0.47
CA ARG A 20 -5.84 6.51 -1.05
C ARG A 20 -5.23 7.70 -0.32
N LEU A 21 -5.29 7.70 1.02
CA LEU A 21 -4.75 8.79 1.84
C LEU A 21 -3.24 8.94 1.66
N VAL A 22 -2.49 7.83 1.57
CA VAL A 22 -1.05 7.88 1.30
C VAL A 22 -0.77 8.54 -0.06
N GLN A 23 -1.54 8.20 -1.10
CA GLN A 23 -1.41 8.82 -2.42
C GLN A 23 -1.76 10.33 -2.39
N GLU A 24 -2.83 10.70 -1.70
CA GLU A 24 -3.27 12.11 -1.55
C GLU A 24 -2.26 12.97 -0.78
N ARG A 25 -1.43 12.36 0.07
CA ARG A 25 -0.47 13.05 0.96
C ARG A 25 0.99 12.86 0.53
N LEU A 26 1.25 12.41 -0.70
CA LEU A 26 2.61 12.20 -1.20
C LEU A 26 3.50 13.44 -1.06
N SER A 27 2.97 14.64 -1.29
CA SER A 27 3.70 15.90 -1.11
C SER A 27 4.25 16.06 0.30
N ASP A 28 3.48 15.64 1.30
CA ASP A 28 3.81 15.83 2.70
C ASP A 28 4.85 14.79 3.14
N PHE A 29 4.71 13.54 2.67
CA PHE A 29 5.77 12.54 2.83
C PHE A 29 7.08 13.00 2.18
N HIS A 30 7.02 13.51 0.95
CA HIS A 30 8.20 14.02 0.24
C HIS A 30 8.84 15.20 0.98
N ALA A 31 8.05 16.11 1.54
CA ALA A 31 8.53 17.22 2.36
C ALA A 31 9.20 16.76 3.67
N LEU A 32 8.75 15.63 4.21
CA LEU A 32 9.37 14.95 5.36
C LEU A 32 10.59 14.09 4.97
N GLY A 33 10.93 14.01 3.67
CA GLY A 33 12.08 13.26 3.18
C GLY A 33 11.81 11.78 2.88
N PHE A 34 10.56 11.34 2.86
CA PHE A 34 10.15 9.97 2.58
C PHE A 34 9.40 9.83 1.26
N SER A 35 9.52 8.69 0.59
CA SER A 35 8.75 8.32 -0.59
C SER A 35 8.05 6.98 -0.36
N PRO A 36 6.74 6.98 -0.05
CA PRO A 36 5.98 5.76 0.20
C PRO A 36 5.90 4.86 -1.04
N ARG A 37 6.14 3.57 -0.85
CA ARG A 37 6.00 2.54 -1.89
C ARG A 37 5.29 1.32 -1.32
N PHE A 38 4.17 0.94 -1.93
CA PHE A 38 3.47 -0.29 -1.57
C PHE A 38 4.18 -1.50 -2.19
N LEU A 39 4.55 -2.47 -1.37
CA LEU A 39 5.07 -3.78 -1.81
C LEU A 39 3.93 -4.67 -2.31
N GLY A 40 2.75 -4.55 -1.68
CA GLY A 40 1.53 -5.24 -2.07
C GLY A 40 0.42 -5.05 -1.05
N VAL A 41 -0.78 -5.47 -1.46
CA VAL A 41 -1.99 -5.50 -0.64
C VAL A 41 -2.52 -6.92 -0.64
N LEU A 42 -2.38 -7.62 0.49
CA LEU A 42 -2.93 -8.96 0.66
C LEU A 42 -4.46 -8.89 0.69
N VAL A 43 -5.11 -9.63 -0.19
CA VAL A 43 -6.57 -9.75 -0.27
C VAL A 43 -6.96 -11.22 -0.44
N ARG A 44 -8.18 -11.55 -0.02
CA ARG A 44 -8.72 -12.91 -0.21
C ARG A 44 -9.21 -13.19 -1.63
N ASP A 45 -9.56 -12.13 -2.37
CA ASP A 45 -10.11 -12.20 -3.72
C ASP A 45 -9.69 -10.94 -4.49
N PRO A 46 -8.72 -11.01 -5.41
CA PRO A 46 -8.25 -9.85 -6.18
C PRO A 46 -9.23 -9.41 -7.27
N ALA A 47 -10.18 -10.25 -7.69
CA ALA A 47 -11.15 -9.90 -8.73
C ALA A 47 -12.25 -8.95 -8.21
N LYS A 48 -12.51 -8.94 -6.90
CA LYS A 48 -13.45 -7.98 -6.29
C LYS A 48 -12.99 -6.53 -6.56
N PRO A 49 -13.86 -5.64 -7.10
CA PRO A 49 -13.48 -4.26 -7.39
C PRO A 49 -13.02 -3.48 -6.15
N ARG A 50 -11.92 -2.73 -6.28
CA ARG A 50 -11.32 -1.89 -5.23
C ARG A 50 -10.68 -0.64 -5.84
N PRO A 51 -10.61 0.48 -5.10
CA PRO A 51 -9.87 1.66 -5.52
C PRO A 51 -8.36 1.53 -5.23
N ILE A 52 -7.78 0.38 -5.58
CA ILE A 52 -6.35 0.05 -5.46
C ILE A 52 -5.96 -0.60 -6.80
N PRO A 53 -4.83 -0.21 -7.42
CA PRO A 53 -4.35 -0.81 -8.66
C PRO A 53 -4.23 -2.34 -8.56
N ALA A 54 -4.67 -3.04 -9.60
CA ALA A 54 -4.77 -4.50 -9.60
C ALA A 54 -3.40 -5.17 -9.43
N GLU A 55 -2.34 -4.56 -9.95
CA GLU A 55 -0.95 -5.00 -9.85
C GLU A 55 -0.40 -5.02 -8.41
N LEU A 56 -1.04 -4.30 -7.48
CA LEU A 56 -0.70 -4.33 -6.07
C LEU A 56 -1.47 -5.40 -5.29
N LEU A 57 -2.57 -5.94 -5.83
CA LEU A 57 -3.38 -6.94 -5.14
C LEU A 57 -2.70 -8.30 -5.19
N ARG A 58 -2.49 -8.92 -4.02
CA ARG A 58 -1.81 -10.22 -3.88
C ARG A 58 -2.71 -11.22 -3.16
N LEU A 59 -2.63 -12.49 -3.58
CA LEU A 59 -3.24 -13.63 -2.87
C LEU A 59 -2.32 -14.21 -1.80
N GLU A 60 -1.02 -14.01 -1.96
CA GLU A 60 0.01 -14.37 -0.99
C GLU A 60 0.57 -13.08 -0.36
N PRO A 61 1.02 -13.11 0.90
CA PRO A 61 1.57 -11.91 1.52
C PRO A 61 2.79 -11.42 0.72
N PRO A 62 2.95 -10.10 0.50
CA PRO A 62 4.24 -9.56 0.07
C PRO A 62 5.30 -9.89 1.13
N ASP A 63 6.59 -9.81 0.77
CA ASP A 63 7.66 -10.07 1.73
C ASP A 63 7.62 -9.04 2.87
N LEU A 64 7.14 -9.48 4.04
CA LEU A 64 6.96 -8.64 5.21
C LEU A 64 8.31 -8.27 5.85
N LEU A 65 9.38 -9.01 5.57
CA LEU A 65 10.72 -8.66 6.04
C LEU A 65 11.30 -7.48 5.26
N GLU A 66 10.78 -7.22 4.06
CA GLU A 66 11.11 -6.03 3.28
C GLU A 66 10.23 -4.83 3.62
N ALA A 67 9.18 -4.98 4.43
CA ALA A 67 8.31 -3.88 4.82
C ALA A 67 8.92 -3.09 5.98
N ASP A 68 8.91 -1.75 5.86
CA ASP A 68 9.19 -0.86 6.99
C ASP A 68 7.96 -0.74 7.90
N VAL A 69 6.76 -0.90 7.31
CA VAL A 69 5.44 -0.89 7.98
C VAL A 69 4.47 -1.87 7.31
#